data_AF-A0A1F9M0I5-F1
#
_entry.id   AF-A0A1F9M0I5-F1
#
_cell.length_a   1.000
_cell.length_b   1.000
_cell.length_c   1.000
_cell.angle_alpha   90.00
_cell.angle_beta   90.00
_cell.angle_gamma   90.00
#
_symmetry.space_group_name_H-M   'P 1'
#
loop_
_entity.id
_entity.type
_entity.pdbx_description
1 polymer ?
#
loop_
_entity_poly.entity_id
_entity_poly.type
_entity_poly.pdbx_seq_one_letter_code
_entity_poly.pdbx_strand_id
1 'polypeptide(L)'
;MRCSTTGFFFLLVLMSLGQVRADLSEDLATPPPAATSVAPVEIPPGTPLPALVVSPVDLSMLPLKDPLLAAILSATMPGLGQIYSRRVLRGVAFLLGTAAPIIVAQVVTHRQRDDLQETFTIQDTAGAEHVISQQPREPDGDPAKLYSAMSGVERAVLVTGLGLGLGTWIWNVIDAMLVAEDYNRLFLETSLSVAPLPTDTALGLAVTARW
;
A
#
# COMPACT_ATOMS: atom_id res chain seq x y z
N MET A 1 -1.55 29.69 14.77
CA MET A 1 -1.16 28.72 13.73
C MET A 1 -1.57 27.32 14.19
N ARG A 2 -2.67 26.77 13.66
CA ARG A 2 -3.06 25.39 13.93
C ARG A 2 -2.41 24.53 12.85
N CYS A 3 -1.31 23.86 13.20
CA CYS A 3 -0.66 22.91 12.31
C CYS A 3 -1.66 21.79 12.01
N SER A 4 -2.08 21.66 10.75
CA SER A 4 -3.05 20.65 10.34
C SER A 4 -2.40 19.28 10.47
N THR A 5 -2.89 18.46 11.39
CA THR A 5 -2.42 17.10 11.67
C THR A 5 -2.35 16.22 10.43
N THR A 6 -3.14 16.57 9.40
CA THR A 6 -3.17 15.88 8.10
C THR A 6 -1.94 16.19 7.24
N GLY A 7 -1.37 17.39 7.34
CA GLY A 7 -0.13 17.74 6.64
C GLY A 7 1.06 16.94 7.13
N PHE A 8 1.08 16.60 8.43
CA PHE A 8 2.13 15.77 9.03
C PHE A 8 2.11 14.34 8.48
N PHE A 9 0.93 13.72 8.37
CA PHE A 9 0.80 12.38 7.77
C PHE A 9 1.23 12.34 6.31
N PHE A 10 0.87 13.35 5.52
CA PHE A 10 1.29 13.43 4.12
C PHE A 10 2.81 13.58 3.96
N LEU A 11 3.45 14.37 4.83
CA LEU A 11 4.91 14.53 4.89
C LEU A 11 5.61 13.22 5.29
N LEU A 12 5.00 12.45 6.20
CA LEU A 12 5.52 11.16 6.65
C LEU A 12 5.45 10.10 5.55
N VAL A 13 4.35 10.08 4.78
CA VAL A 13 4.20 9.22 3.59
C VAL A 13 5.20 9.61 2.49
N LEU A 14 5.38 10.91 2.22
CA LEU A 14 6.38 11.39 1.26
C LEU A 14 7.82 11.08 1.68
N MET A 15 8.15 11.20 2.98
CA MET A 15 9.45 10.79 3.49
C MET A 15 9.68 9.28 3.35
N SER A 16 8.64 8.46 3.60
CA SER A 16 8.74 7.01 3.46
C SER A 16 8.90 6.58 2.00
N LEU A 17 8.20 7.22 1.06
CA LEU A 17 8.43 7.03 -0.39
C LEU A 17 9.82 7.48 -0.83
N GLY A 18 10.35 8.56 -0.24
CA GLY A 18 11.72 9.03 -0.47
C GLY A 18 12.77 8.02 -0.01
N GLN A 19 12.57 7.38 1.14
CA GLN A 19 13.46 6.35 1.68
C GLN A 19 13.47 5.10 0.79
N VAL A 20 12.30 4.61 0.36
CA VAL A 20 12.22 3.46 -0.55
C VAL A 20 12.92 3.73 -1.88
N ARG A 21 12.82 4.96 -2.40
CA ARG A 21 13.53 5.36 -3.61
C ARG A 21 15.05 5.44 -3.38
N ALA A 22 15.49 5.87 -2.19
CA ALA A 22 16.91 5.93 -1.84
C ALA A 22 17.51 4.52 -1.80
N ASP A 23 16.86 3.57 -1.14
CA ASP A 23 17.33 2.17 -1.07
C ASP A 23 17.40 1.52 -2.46
N LEU A 24 16.38 1.72 -3.30
CA LEU A 24 16.38 1.25 -4.68
C LEU A 24 17.47 1.92 -5.53
N SER A 25 17.79 3.18 -5.25
CA SER A 25 18.86 3.88 -5.97
C SER A 25 20.25 3.44 -5.51
N GLU A 26 20.40 3.05 -4.25
CA GLU A 26 21.67 2.58 -3.70
C GLU A 26 22.02 1.18 -4.21
N ASP A 27 21.01 0.31 -4.36
CA ASP A 27 21.16 -1.01 -4.98
C ASP A 27 21.51 -0.91 -6.49
N LEU A 28 21.03 0.12 -7.19
CA LEU A 28 21.40 0.39 -8.58
C LEU A 28 22.72 1.17 -8.74
N ALA A 29 23.16 1.89 -7.71
CA ALA A 29 24.34 2.75 -7.75
C ALA A 29 25.62 2.03 -7.32
N THR A 30 25.53 0.83 -6.71
CA THR A 30 26.72 0.00 -6.56
C THR A 30 27.16 -0.44 -7.96
N PRO A 31 28.35 0.00 -8.44
CA PRO A 31 28.86 -0.51 -9.70
C PRO A 31 28.95 -2.03 -9.54
N PRO A 32 28.45 -2.81 -10.51
CA PRO A 32 28.54 -4.26 -10.44
C PRO A 32 29.99 -4.61 -10.09
N PRO A 33 30.23 -5.45 -9.07
CA PRO A 33 31.57 -5.74 -8.57
C PRO A 33 32.44 -6.00 -9.78
N ALA A 34 33.47 -5.15 -9.97
CA ALA A 34 34.24 -5.02 -11.21
C ALA A 34 34.41 -6.40 -11.78
N ALA A 35 33.68 -6.69 -12.88
CA ALA A 35 33.49 -8.04 -13.38
C ALA A 35 34.87 -8.67 -13.41
N THR A 36 35.15 -9.54 -12.43
CA THR A 36 36.42 -10.23 -12.37
C THR A 36 36.47 -10.91 -13.71
N SER A 37 37.35 -10.43 -14.57
CA SER A 37 37.51 -10.96 -15.92
C SER A 37 38.01 -12.38 -15.71
N VAL A 38 37.08 -13.29 -15.47
CA VAL A 38 37.32 -14.72 -15.43
C VAL A 38 37.83 -14.98 -16.83
N ALA A 39 39.15 -15.20 -16.94
CA ALA A 39 39.78 -15.53 -18.19
C ALA A 39 38.89 -16.58 -18.88
N PRO A 40 38.61 -16.45 -20.19
CA PRO A 40 37.83 -17.44 -20.92
C PRO A 40 38.42 -18.80 -20.60
N VAL A 41 37.70 -19.58 -19.79
CA VAL A 41 38.10 -20.95 -19.51
C VAL A 41 37.96 -21.63 -20.86
N GLU A 42 39.09 -21.91 -21.51
CA GLU A 42 39.12 -22.72 -22.72
C GLU A 42 38.59 -24.10 -22.33
N ILE A 43 37.29 -24.31 -22.53
CA ILE A 43 36.64 -25.59 -22.35
C ILE A 43 37.15 -26.45 -23.51
N PRO A 44 37.99 -27.47 -23.25
CA PRO A 44 38.57 -28.25 -24.32
C PRO A 44 37.46 -28.93 -25.13
N PRO A 45 37.53 -28.91 -26.47
CA PRO A 45 36.50 -29.47 -27.33
C PRO A 45 36.29 -30.94 -26.98
N GLY A 46 35.08 -31.29 -26.52
CA GLY A 46 34.72 -32.63 -26.07
C GLY A 46 34.56 -32.79 -24.56
N THR A 47 34.79 -31.76 -23.75
CA THR A 47 34.37 -31.80 -22.34
C THR A 47 32.84 -31.65 -22.24
N PRO A 48 32.11 -32.61 -21.65
CA PRO A 48 30.69 -32.44 -21.39
C PRO A 48 30.53 -31.23 -20.48
N LEU A 49 29.71 -30.26 -20.91
CA LEU A 49 29.41 -29.07 -20.12
C LEU A 49 29.00 -29.53 -18.72
N PRO A 50 29.64 -29.03 -17.64
CA PRO A 50 29.17 -29.34 -16.30
C PRO A 50 27.73 -28.85 -16.27
N ALA A 51 26.79 -29.76 -16.01
CA ALA A 51 25.40 -29.40 -15.82
C ALA A 51 25.40 -28.25 -14.82
N LEU A 52 24.80 -27.12 -15.19
CA LEU A 52 24.63 -25.99 -14.29
C LEU A 52 23.73 -26.50 -13.16
N VAL A 53 24.34 -27.09 -12.13
CA VAL A 53 23.68 -27.47 -10.89
C VAL A 53 23.44 -26.16 -10.17
N VAL A 54 22.38 -25.46 -10.56
CA VAL A 54 21.82 -24.39 -9.75
C VAL A 54 21.42 -25.08 -8.45
N SER A 55 22.23 -24.86 -7.41
CA SER A 55 21.97 -25.46 -6.11
C SER A 55 20.60 -24.97 -5.64
N PRO A 56 19.60 -25.84 -5.40
CA PRO A 56 18.29 -25.45 -4.92
C PRO A 56 18.31 -24.80 -3.51
N VAL A 57 19.50 -24.58 -2.95
CA VAL A 57 19.76 -24.10 -1.59
C VAL A 57 19.41 -22.63 -1.38
N ASP A 58 19.31 -21.79 -2.42
CA ASP A 58 18.96 -20.37 -2.21
C ASP A 58 17.45 -20.10 -2.05
N LEU A 59 16.59 -21.04 -2.44
CA LEU A 59 15.14 -20.91 -2.26
C LEU A 59 14.66 -21.30 -0.86
N SER A 60 15.43 -22.09 -0.12
CA SER A 60 15.06 -22.56 1.23
C SER A 60 15.25 -21.49 2.32
N MET A 61 15.95 -20.39 2.03
CA MET A 61 16.12 -19.29 2.97
C MET A 61 14.99 -18.25 2.96
N LEU A 62 13.98 -18.38 2.09
CA LEU A 62 12.81 -17.50 2.14
C LEU A 62 11.96 -17.87 3.37
N PRO A 63 11.89 -17.01 4.40
CA PRO A 63 11.14 -17.34 5.61
C PRO A 63 9.65 -17.45 5.28
N LEU A 64 8.98 -18.42 5.90
CA LEU A 64 7.52 -18.48 5.91
C LEU A 64 6.99 -17.14 6.44
N LYS A 65 5.96 -16.63 5.77
CA LYS A 65 5.35 -15.34 6.13
C LYS A 65 4.32 -15.56 7.22
N ASP A 66 4.23 -14.65 8.18
CA ASP A 66 3.20 -14.72 9.21
C ASP A 66 1.92 -14.03 8.70
N PRO A 67 0.80 -14.77 8.52
CA PRO A 67 -0.46 -14.19 8.05
C PRO A 67 -1.06 -13.19 9.06
N LEU A 68 -0.81 -13.38 10.35
CA LEU A 68 -1.26 -12.45 11.38
C LEU A 68 -0.51 -11.11 11.28
N LEU A 69 0.79 -11.17 11.03
CA LEU A 69 1.60 -9.97 10.81
C LEU A 69 1.13 -9.21 9.56
N ALA A 70 0.84 -9.92 8.46
CA ALA A 70 0.27 -9.32 7.26
C ALA A 70 -1.06 -8.62 7.55
N ALA A 71 -1.94 -9.24 8.34
CA ALA A 71 -3.21 -8.67 8.75
C ALA A 71 -3.03 -7.41 9.62
N ILE A 72 -2.16 -7.45 10.64
CA ILE A 72 -1.85 -6.31 11.51
C ILE A 72 -1.29 -5.14 10.69
N LEU A 73 -0.35 -5.41 9.78
CA LEU A 73 0.21 -4.40 8.88
C LEU A 73 -0.86 -3.78 7.97
N SER A 74 -1.78 -4.60 7.44
CA SER A 74 -2.88 -4.13 6.61
C SER A 74 -3.92 -3.31 7.40
N ALA A 75 -4.08 -3.62 8.69
CA ALA A 75 -4.97 -2.91 9.59
C ALA A 75 -4.42 -1.54 10.01
N THR A 76 -3.09 -1.43 10.23
CA THR A 76 -2.44 -0.15 10.56
C THR A 76 -2.40 0.79 9.37
N MET A 77 -2.12 0.27 8.17
CA MET A 77 -2.16 1.05 6.94
C MET A 77 -2.71 0.21 5.79
N PRO A 78 -3.72 0.71 5.06
CA PRO A 78 -4.27 -0.02 3.93
C PRO A 78 -3.17 -0.31 2.90
N GLY A 79 -3.12 -1.53 2.38
CA GLY A 79 -2.12 -1.97 1.39
C GLY A 79 -0.75 -2.44 1.93
N LEU A 80 -0.38 -2.18 3.20
CA LEU A 80 0.93 -2.62 3.73
C LEU A 80 1.06 -4.16 3.80
N GLY A 81 0.00 -4.86 4.22
CA GLY A 81 0.01 -6.32 4.26
C GLY A 81 0.24 -6.97 2.89
N GLN A 82 -0.22 -6.33 1.81
CA GLN A 82 0.00 -6.78 0.44
C GLN A 82 1.46 -6.58 0.00
N ILE A 83 2.07 -5.47 0.39
CA ILE A 83 3.49 -5.18 0.13
C ILE A 83 4.37 -6.21 0.85
N TYR A 84 4.05 -6.53 2.12
CA TYR A 84 4.71 -7.61 2.87
C TYR A 84 4.62 -8.96 2.14
N SER A 85 3.46 -9.26 1.55
CA SER A 85 3.25 -10.45 0.73
C SER A 85 3.88 -10.38 -0.68
N ARG A 86 4.72 -9.38 -0.98
CA ARG A 86 5.35 -9.11 -2.31
C ARG A 86 4.34 -8.83 -3.43
N ARG A 87 3.08 -8.51 -3.12
CA ARG A 87 2.06 -8.07 -4.10
C ARG A 87 1.98 -6.54 -4.14
N VAL A 88 3.09 -5.90 -4.46
CA VAL A 88 3.26 -4.42 -4.40
C VAL A 88 2.18 -3.68 -5.18
N LEU A 89 1.85 -4.14 -6.40
CA LEU A 89 0.84 -3.48 -7.24
C LEU A 89 -0.55 -3.46 -6.57
N ARG A 90 -0.94 -4.54 -5.90
CA ARG A 90 -2.20 -4.59 -5.15
C ARG A 90 -2.17 -3.69 -3.92
N GLY A 91 -1.04 -3.68 -3.20
CA GLY A 91 -0.85 -2.77 -2.06
C GLY A 91 -0.98 -1.30 -2.44
N VAL A 92 -0.34 -0.89 -3.54
CA VAL A 92 -0.44 0.49 -4.07
C VAL A 92 -1.88 0.81 -4.50
N ALA A 93 -2.57 -0.12 -5.15
CA ALA A 93 -3.97 0.07 -5.55
C ALA A 93 -4.89 0.33 -4.34
N PHE A 94 -4.72 -0.41 -3.24
CA PHE A 94 -5.47 -0.18 -1.99
C PHE A 94 -5.10 1.15 -1.32
N LEU A 95 -3.82 1.52 -1.31
CA LEU A 95 -3.36 2.81 -0.81
C LEU A 95 -4.01 3.98 -1.55
N LEU A 96 -3.98 3.95 -2.88
CA LEU A 96 -4.58 5.00 -3.71
C LEU A 96 -6.11 4.98 -3.61
N GLY A 97 -6.72 3.79 -3.60
CA GLY A 97 -8.17 3.63 -3.50
C GLY A 97 -8.74 4.16 -2.18
N THR A 98 -7.98 4.05 -1.08
CA THR A 98 -8.38 4.61 0.22
C THR A 98 -8.01 6.09 0.38
N ALA A 99 -6.91 6.56 -0.20
CA ALA A 99 -6.50 7.97 -0.15
C ALA A 99 -7.40 8.88 -1.01
N ALA A 100 -7.84 8.42 -2.19
CA ALA A 100 -8.66 9.20 -3.11
C ALA A 100 -9.94 9.79 -2.48
N PRO A 101 -10.81 9.02 -1.78
CA PRO A 101 -12.01 9.58 -1.17
C PRO A 101 -11.71 10.60 -0.06
N ILE A 102 -10.60 10.44 0.68
CA ILE A 102 -10.18 11.41 1.70
C ILE A 102 -9.81 12.73 1.02
N ILE A 103 -9.05 12.69 -0.07
CA ILE A 103 -8.68 13.88 -0.84
C ILE A 103 -9.91 14.57 -1.41
N VAL A 104 -10.85 13.80 -1.99
CA VAL A 104 -12.11 14.35 -2.52
C VAL A 104 -12.93 15.01 -1.41
N ALA A 105 -13.07 14.36 -0.25
CA ALA A 105 -13.77 14.92 0.90
C ALA A 105 -13.13 16.24 1.35
N GLN A 106 -11.79 16.31 1.42
CA GLN A 106 -11.09 17.54 1.77
C GLN A 106 -11.33 18.66 0.76
N VAL A 107 -11.22 18.37 -0.54
CA VAL A 107 -11.45 19.36 -1.61
C VAL A 107 -12.88 19.92 -1.55
N VAL A 108 -13.87 19.06 -1.30
CA VAL A 108 -15.27 19.49 -1.15
C VAL A 108 -15.44 20.38 0.08
N THR A 109 -14.88 20.00 1.23
CA THR A 109 -14.98 20.81 2.46
C THR A 109 -14.27 22.15 2.34
N HIS A 110 -13.20 22.25 1.55
CA HIS A 110 -12.52 23.51 1.29
C HIS A 110 -13.39 24.46 0.45
N ARG A 111 -14.02 23.97 -0.62
CA ARG A 111 -14.90 24.81 -1.46
C ARG A 111 -16.08 25.39 -0.69
N GLN A 112 -16.71 24.58 0.17
CA GLN A 112 -17.85 25.03 0.96
C GLN A 112 -17.50 26.14 1.95
N ARG A 113 -16.24 26.20 2.37
CA ARG A 113 -15.76 27.23 3.30
C ARG A 113 -15.62 28.59 2.62
N ASP A 114 -15.26 28.61 1.34
CA ASP A 114 -15.06 29.84 0.58
C ASP A 114 -16.43 30.49 0.27
N ASP A 115 -17.45 29.69 -0.06
CA ASP A 115 -18.82 30.19 -0.31
C ASP A 115 -19.47 30.83 0.94
N LEU A 116 -19.13 30.35 2.15
CA LEU A 116 -19.63 30.91 3.40
C LEU A 116 -18.91 32.20 3.82
N GLN A 117 -17.77 32.53 3.22
CA GLN A 117 -17.01 33.74 3.52
C GLN A 117 -17.37 34.94 2.64
N GLU A 118 -18.29 34.80 1.68
CA GLU A 118 -18.87 35.96 1.01
C GLU A 118 -19.58 36.84 2.05
N THR A 119 -18.83 37.84 2.48
CA THR A 119 -19.18 38.79 3.52
C THR A 119 -20.38 39.56 3.00
N PHE A 120 -21.51 39.40 3.67
CA PHE A 120 -22.72 40.15 3.38
C PHE A 120 -22.48 41.62 3.77
N THR A 121 -21.94 42.42 2.85
CA THR A 121 -21.82 43.87 3.03
C THR A 121 -23.20 44.48 2.84
N ILE A 122 -23.87 44.74 3.96
CA ILE A 122 -25.12 45.51 3.94
C ILE A 122 -24.71 46.97 3.75
N GLN A 123 -24.99 47.52 2.57
CA GLN A 123 -24.77 48.93 2.30
C GLN A 123 -25.94 49.72 2.89
N ASP A 124 -25.68 50.41 4.00
CA ASP A 124 -26.72 51.20 4.66
C ASP A 124 -27.01 52.49 3.87
N THR A 125 -28.26 52.93 3.87
CA THR A 125 -28.77 54.04 3.03
C THR A 125 -28.09 55.38 3.32
N ALA A 126 -27.36 55.48 4.44
CA ALA A 126 -26.60 56.65 4.86
C ALA A 126 -25.14 56.67 4.36
N GLY A 127 -24.69 55.66 3.61
CA GLY A 127 -23.32 55.58 3.07
C GLY A 127 -22.25 55.19 4.08
N ALA A 128 -22.63 54.77 5.30
CA ALA A 128 -21.71 54.21 6.28
C ALA A 128 -21.57 52.70 6.06
N GLU A 129 -20.36 52.25 5.72
CA GLU A 129 -20.03 50.83 5.59
C GLU A 129 -19.87 50.22 6.98
N HIS A 130 -20.89 49.50 7.45
CA HIS A 130 -20.81 48.77 8.71
C HIS A 130 -20.48 47.30 8.43
N VAL A 131 -19.19 46.95 8.53
CA VAL A 131 -18.76 45.54 8.45
C VAL A 131 -19.17 44.84 9.74
N ILE A 132 -20.31 44.16 9.72
CA ILE A 132 -20.72 43.27 10.81
C ILE A 132 -19.90 42.00 10.65
N SER A 133 -18.78 41.92 11.36
CA SER A 133 -18.03 40.67 11.52
C SER A 133 -18.94 39.66 12.22
N GLN A 134 -19.66 38.84 11.46
CA GLN A 134 -20.36 37.70 12.03
C GLN A 134 -19.29 36.79 12.65
N GLN A 135 -19.24 36.75 13.98
CA GLN A 135 -18.44 35.75 14.65
C GLN A 135 -18.94 34.39 14.18
N PRO A 136 -18.04 33.46 13.78
CA PRO A 136 -18.41 32.10 13.44
C PRO A 136 -19.25 31.55 14.59
N ARG A 137 -20.55 31.34 14.34
CA ARG A 137 -21.43 30.75 15.33
C ARG A 137 -20.85 29.37 15.63
N GLU A 138 -20.33 29.20 16.83
CA GLU A 138 -19.78 27.92 17.27
C GLU A 138 -20.90 26.89 17.07
N PRO A 139 -20.69 25.86 16.22
CA PRO A 139 -21.73 24.91 15.94
C PRO A 139 -22.12 24.27 17.27
N ASP A 140 -23.40 24.39 17.63
CA ASP A 140 -24.00 23.77 18.81
C ASP A 140 -23.56 22.30 18.80
N GLY A 141 -22.70 21.91 19.75
CA GLY A 141 -21.79 20.75 19.66
C GLY A 141 -22.47 19.38 19.68
N ASP A 142 -23.77 19.31 19.39
CA ASP A 142 -24.55 18.10 19.32
C ASP A 142 -24.45 17.48 17.90
N PRO A 143 -23.68 16.39 17.72
CA PRO A 143 -23.53 15.74 16.42
C PRO A 143 -24.85 15.17 15.88
N ALA A 144 -25.83 14.89 16.74
CA ALA A 144 -27.14 14.39 16.30
C ALA A 144 -27.95 15.47 15.57
N LYS A 145 -27.83 16.73 15.99
CA LYS A 145 -28.43 17.87 15.28
C LYS A 145 -27.77 18.08 13.92
N LEU A 146 -26.45 17.94 13.84
CA LEU A 146 -25.71 18.01 12.56
C LEU A 146 -26.18 16.94 11.56
N TYR A 147 -26.35 15.69 12.00
CA TYR A 147 -26.84 14.62 11.13
C TYR A 147 -28.28 14.85 10.68
N SER A 148 -29.15 15.35 11.58
CA SER A 148 -30.55 15.63 11.26
C SER A 148 -30.79 16.92 10.48
N ALA A 149 -29.80 17.82 10.41
CA ALA A 149 -29.85 19.03 9.60
C ALA A 149 -29.44 18.80 8.12
N MET A 150 -28.65 17.75 7.84
CA MET A 150 -28.24 17.42 6.46
C MET A 150 -29.42 16.99 5.59
N SER A 151 -29.37 17.34 4.31
CA SER A 151 -30.32 16.84 3.30
C SER A 151 -30.25 15.31 3.19
N GLY A 152 -31.32 14.68 2.69
CA GLY A 152 -31.37 13.22 2.54
C GLY A 152 -30.26 12.67 1.64
N VAL A 153 -29.86 13.44 0.61
CA VAL A 153 -28.77 13.08 -0.31
C VAL A 153 -27.41 13.11 0.40
N GLU A 154 -27.13 14.15 1.19
CA GLU A 154 -25.87 14.26 1.95
C GLU A 154 -25.72 13.12 2.96
N ARG A 155 -26.81 12.76 3.65
CA ARG A 155 -26.81 11.61 4.57
C ARG A 155 -26.53 10.30 3.85
N ALA A 156 -27.17 10.09 2.69
CA ALA A 156 -26.93 8.89 1.89
C ALA A 156 -25.47 8.80 1.46
N VAL A 157 -24.88 9.90 0.95
CA VAL A 157 -23.46 9.95 0.55
C VAL A 157 -22.55 9.66 1.74
N LEU A 158 -22.83 10.23 2.91
CA LEU A 158 -22.02 10.04 4.12
C LEU A 158 -22.08 8.60 4.63
N VAL A 159 -23.28 8.02 4.75
CA VAL A 159 -23.47 6.63 5.20
C VAL A 159 -22.87 5.64 4.21
N THR A 160 -23.10 5.84 2.91
CA THR A 160 -22.52 4.99 1.86
C THR A 160 -21.00 5.12 1.83
N GLY A 161 -20.45 6.32 1.96
CA GLY A 161 -19.01 6.55 2.00
C GLY A 161 -18.34 5.86 3.19
N LEU A 162 -18.92 5.98 4.38
CA LEU A 162 -18.43 5.28 5.57
C LEU A 162 -18.54 3.76 5.43
N GLY A 163 -19.67 3.26 4.93
CA GLY A 163 -19.87 1.83 4.70
C GLY A 163 -18.88 1.24 3.71
N LEU A 164 -18.64 1.91 2.58
CA LEU A 164 -17.67 1.48 1.58
C LEU A 164 -16.23 1.58 2.10
N GLY A 165 -15.90 2.65 2.83
CA GLY A 165 -14.58 2.84 3.43
C GLY A 165 -14.24 1.75 4.44
N LEU A 166 -15.15 1.48 5.38
CA LEU A 166 -15.00 0.40 6.38
C LEU A 166 -14.99 -0.98 5.71
N GLY A 167 -15.90 -1.22 4.78
CA GLY A 167 -15.97 -2.50 4.06
C GLY A 167 -14.69 -2.80 3.28
N THR A 168 -14.16 -1.80 2.58
CA THR A 168 -12.91 -1.91 1.81
C THR A 168 -11.70 -2.08 2.74
N TRP A 169 -11.69 -1.40 3.89
CA TRP A 169 -10.64 -1.57 4.90
C TRP A 169 -10.62 -3.00 5.47
N ILE A 170 -11.78 -3.52 5.90
CA ILE A 170 -11.90 -4.91 6.40
C ILE A 170 -11.50 -5.91 5.31
N TRP A 171 -11.99 -5.72 4.08
CA TRP A 171 -11.65 -6.56 2.94
C TRP A 171 -10.15 -6.61 2.68
N ASN A 172 -9.47 -5.46 2.72
CA ASN A 172 -8.01 -5.37 2.54
C ASN A 172 -7.23 -6.11 3.64
N VAL A 173 -7.74 -6.17 4.87
CA VAL A 173 -7.13 -6.95 5.96
C VAL A 173 -7.26 -8.45 5.69
N ILE A 174 -8.47 -8.92 5.34
CA ILE A 174 -8.73 -10.33 5.05
C ILE A 174 -7.93 -10.78 3.81
N ASP A 175 -7.94 -9.99 2.74
CA ASP A 175 -7.19 -10.31 1.51
C ASP A 175 -5.69 -10.42 1.81
N ALA A 176 -5.11 -9.53 2.62
CA ALA A 176 -3.68 -9.60 2.97
C ALA A 176 -3.33 -10.90 3.72
N MET A 177 -4.21 -11.35 4.61
CA MET A 177 -4.06 -12.59 5.37
C MET A 177 -4.10 -13.82 4.44
N LEU A 178 -5.13 -13.91 3.59
CA LEU A 178 -5.30 -15.00 2.63
C LEU A 178 -4.13 -15.06 1.64
N VAL A 179 -3.64 -13.91 1.19
CA VAL A 179 -2.48 -13.84 0.29
C VAL A 179 -1.20 -14.35 0.95
N ALA A 180 -1.02 -14.12 2.25
CA ALA A 180 0.13 -14.66 3.00
C ALA A 180 0.00 -16.18 3.18
N GLU A 181 -1.20 -16.69 3.44
CA GLU A 181 -1.48 -18.14 3.50
C GLU A 181 -1.21 -18.82 2.16
N ASP A 182 -1.70 -18.25 1.06
CA ASP A 182 -1.44 -18.75 -0.30
C ASP A 182 0.07 -18.81 -0.60
N TYR A 183 0.80 -17.77 -0.19
CA TYR A 183 2.26 -17.73 -0.37
C TYR A 183 2.94 -18.89 0.39
N ASN A 184 2.56 -19.12 1.64
CA ASN A 184 3.10 -20.22 2.44
C ASN A 184 2.74 -21.59 1.85
N ARG A 185 1.51 -21.74 1.34
CA ARG A 185 1.06 -22.97 0.71
C ARG A 185 1.88 -23.30 -0.53
N LEU A 186 2.06 -22.33 -1.43
CA LEU A 186 2.88 -22.50 -2.64
C LEU A 186 4.34 -22.83 -2.31
N PHE A 187 4.88 -22.20 -1.26
CA PHE A 187 6.22 -22.48 -0.78
C PHE A 187 6.37 -23.93 -0.30
N LEU A 188 5.41 -24.42 0.50
CA LEU A 188 5.40 -25.79 0.98
C LEU A 188 5.25 -26.81 -0.16
N GLU A 189 4.32 -26.59 -1.09
CA GLU A 189 4.13 -27.46 -2.26
C GLU A 189 5.41 -27.54 -3.12
N THR A 190 6.07 -26.40 -3.34
CA THR A 190 7.36 -26.35 -4.05
C THR A 190 8.44 -27.11 -3.29
N SER A 191 8.54 -26.92 -1.97
CA SER A 191 9.55 -27.59 -1.14
C SER A 191 9.38 -29.11 -1.08
N LEU A 192 8.14 -29.62 -1.07
CA LEU A 192 7.84 -31.05 -1.07
C LEU A 192 8.14 -31.70 -2.43
N SER A 193 7.97 -30.96 -3.53
CA SER A 193 8.26 -31.46 -4.89
C SER A 193 9.75 -31.67 -5.16
N VAL A 194 10.63 -30.99 -4.42
CA VAL A 194 12.09 -31.05 -4.57
C VAL A 194 12.74 -32.10 -3.65
N ALA A 195 11.95 -32.78 -2.80
CA ALA A 195 12.47 -33.84 -1.94
C ALA A 195 13.16 -34.93 -2.80
N PRO A 196 14.47 -35.19 -2.59
CA PRO A 196 15.22 -36.12 -3.42
C PRO A 196 14.60 -37.52 -3.31
N LEU A 197 14.29 -38.11 -4.46
CA LEU A 197 13.95 -39.54 -4.52
C LEU A 197 15.09 -40.35 -3.87
N PRO A 198 14.78 -41.40 -3.10
CA PRO A 198 15.79 -42.24 -2.47
C PRO A 198 16.80 -42.69 -3.53
N THR A 199 18.07 -42.37 -3.26
CA THR A 199 19.23 -42.51 -4.14
C THR A 199 19.57 -43.93 -4.58
N ASP A 200 18.77 -44.92 -4.20
CA ASP A 200 19.02 -46.34 -4.50
C ASP A 200 18.49 -46.77 -5.88
N THR A 201 17.85 -45.86 -6.62
CA THR A 201 17.41 -46.13 -8.01
C THR A 201 18.29 -45.35 -8.99
N ALA A 202 19.32 -46.01 -9.51
CA ALA A 202 20.32 -45.50 -10.46
C ALA A 202 19.78 -45.17 -11.87
N LEU A 203 18.53 -44.73 -12.01
CA LEU A 203 17.90 -44.39 -13.29
C LEU A 203 17.48 -42.93 -13.31
N GLY A 204 18.34 -42.13 -13.95
CA GLY A 204 18.04 -40.86 -14.62
C GLY A 204 16.98 -39.97 -13.98
N LEU A 205 17.43 -38.96 -13.22
CA LEU A 205 16.60 -37.88 -12.70
C LEU A 205 16.04 -37.03 -13.86
N ALA A 206 14.94 -37.46 -14.47
CA ALA A 206 14.18 -36.67 -15.43
C ALA A 206 13.31 -35.68 -14.64
N VAL A 207 13.84 -34.49 -14.37
CA VAL A 207 13.04 -33.36 -13.89
C VAL A 207 12.11 -32.95 -15.04
N THR A 208 10.89 -33.47 -15.03
CA THR A 208 9.83 -33.00 -15.92
C THR A 208 9.24 -31.74 -15.33
N ALA A 209 9.87 -30.60 -15.61
CA ALA A 209 9.25 -29.31 -15.35
C ALA A 209 8.03 -29.16 -16.28
N ARG A 210 6.83 -29.37 -15.73
CA ARG A 210 5.59 -28.92 -16.39
C ARG A 210 5.37 -27.46 -16.00
N TRP A 211 5.56 -26.58 -16.96
CA TRP A 211 5.09 -25.20 -16.94
C TRP A 211 3.70 -25.14 -17.56
#